data_AF-A0A0A9YMY2-F1
#
_entry.id   AF-A0A0A9YMY2-F1
#
_cell.length_a   1.000
_cell.length_b   1.000
_cell.length_c   1.000
_cell.angle_alpha   90.00
_cell.angle_beta   90.00
_cell.angle_gamma   90.00
#
_symmetry.space_group_name_H-M   'P 1'
#
loop_
_entity.id
_entity.type
_entity.pdbx_description
1 polymer ?
#
loop_
_entity_poly.entity_id
_entity_poly.type
_entity_poly.pdbx_seq_one_letter_code
_entity_poly.pdbx_strand_id
1 'polypeptide(L)'
;MNKTGLLSYTSSANKNVVVAFQIETASCIENLDEIMAVKGVDIAFLGQNDLCMSMGLFDGRYVFPQMFSSKELSEAITKLIGAAKRNNVILGLFLFGTDRVGEFLEKGFTFISIGSEIHHALTQASSHIHKLEDIATSKNKEWKPHPSAII
;
A
#
# COMPACT_ATOMS: atom_id res chain seq x y z
N MET A 1 -29.41 0.17 -31.80
CA MET A 1 -29.11 1.01 -30.62
C MET A 1 -29.71 0.35 -29.40
N ASN A 2 -28.90 0.03 -28.39
CA ASN A 2 -29.37 -0.67 -27.21
C ASN A 2 -30.41 0.21 -26.47
N LYS A 3 -31.64 -0.27 -26.31
CA LYS A 3 -32.77 0.50 -25.74
C LYS A 3 -32.52 0.95 -24.28
N THR A 4 -31.53 0.37 -23.60
CA THR A 4 -31.06 0.82 -22.29
C THR A 4 -30.12 2.02 -22.36
N GLY A 5 -29.29 2.16 -23.41
CA GLY A 5 -28.63 3.40 -23.85
C GLY A 5 -27.97 4.32 -22.82
N LEU A 6 -27.69 5.56 -23.25
CA LEU A 6 -27.03 6.63 -22.48
C LEU A 6 -27.78 6.96 -21.16
N LEU A 7 -29.11 6.88 -21.15
CA LEU A 7 -29.95 7.23 -20.00
C LEU A 7 -29.84 6.23 -18.83
N SER A 8 -29.70 4.93 -19.13
CA SER A 8 -29.42 3.92 -18.09
C SER A 8 -28.00 4.09 -17.53
N TYR A 9 -27.04 4.44 -18.39
CA TYR A 9 -25.67 4.72 -17.95
C TYR A 9 -25.61 5.92 -17.00
N THR A 10 -26.19 7.06 -17.36
CA THR A 10 -26.14 8.27 -16.50
C THR A 10 -26.77 8.06 -15.12
N SER A 11 -27.77 7.18 -15.00
CA SER A 11 -28.44 6.91 -13.72
C SER A 11 -27.74 5.84 -12.86
N SER A 12 -26.86 5.03 -13.45
CA SER A 12 -26.13 3.95 -12.75
C SER A 12 -24.62 4.20 -12.62
N ALA A 13 -24.04 5.12 -13.40
CA ALA A 13 -22.61 5.38 -13.46
C ALA A 13 -22.03 5.68 -12.07
N ASN A 14 -22.66 6.58 -11.30
CA ASN A 14 -22.17 6.94 -9.96
C ASN A 14 -22.16 5.77 -8.97
N LYS A 15 -22.96 4.72 -9.18
CA LYS A 15 -22.96 3.53 -8.33
C LYS A 15 -21.77 2.59 -8.60
N ASN A 16 -21.05 2.81 -9.70
CA ASN A 16 -19.89 2.02 -10.13
C ASN A 16 -18.58 2.81 -10.02
N VAL A 17 -18.60 4.00 -9.41
CA VAL A 17 -17.41 4.80 -9.13
C VAL A 17 -16.96 4.50 -7.71
N VAL A 18 -15.65 4.32 -7.53
CA VAL A 18 -15.01 4.23 -6.22
C VAL A 18 -14.23 5.53 -6.00
N VAL A 19 -14.48 6.18 -4.88
CA VAL A 19 -13.69 7.34 -4.45
C VAL A 19 -12.78 6.91 -3.32
N ALA A 20 -11.48 6.94 -3.59
CA ALA A 20 -10.44 6.65 -2.62
C ALA A 20 -9.59 7.91 -2.39
N PHE A 21 -9.10 8.09 -1.16
CA PHE A 21 -8.13 9.12 -0.82
C PHE A 21 -6.97 8.52 -0.03
N GLN A 22 -5.80 9.11 -0.14
CA GLN A 22 -4.60 8.63 0.53
C GLN A 22 -4.35 9.35 1.86
N ILE A 23 -4.02 8.57 2.89
CA ILE A 23 -3.62 9.04 4.22
C ILE A 23 -2.10 9.11 4.26
N GLU A 24 -1.56 10.28 3.94
CA GLU A 24 -0.12 10.47 3.68
C GLU A 24 0.49 11.66 4.44
N THR A 25 -0.30 12.38 5.23
CA THR A 25 0.19 13.53 5.98
C THR A 25 -0.27 13.52 7.43
N ALA A 26 0.53 14.10 8.31
CA ALA A 26 0.18 14.28 9.72
C ALA A 26 -1.13 15.09 9.87
N SER A 27 -1.31 16.12 9.04
CA SER A 27 -2.54 16.92 9.03
C SER A 27 -3.77 16.10 8.62
N CYS A 28 -3.62 15.09 7.76
CA CYS A 28 -4.72 14.17 7.45
C CYS A 28 -5.17 13.38 8.67
N ILE A 29 -4.24 12.98 9.55
CA ILE A 29 -4.55 12.25 10.80
C ILE A 29 -5.34 13.12 11.78
N GLU A 30 -5.06 14.43 11.81
CA GLU A 30 -5.75 15.39 12.68
C GLU A 30 -7.20 15.64 12.23
N ASN A 31 -7.49 15.50 10.93
CA ASN A 31 -8.77 15.85 10.31
C ASN A 31 -9.58 14.65 9.79
N LEU A 32 -9.25 13.43 10.24
CA LEU A 32 -9.84 12.18 9.71
C LEU A 32 -11.37 12.17 9.72
N ASP A 33 -11.99 12.61 10.82
CA ASP A 33 -13.45 12.56 10.95
C ASP A 33 -14.14 13.50 9.96
N GLU A 34 -13.60 14.69 9.72
CA GLU A 34 -14.15 15.64 8.73
C GLU A 34 -14.00 15.09 7.31
N ILE A 35 -12.81 14.57 6.98
CA ILE A 35 -12.52 14.02 5.65
C ILE A 35 -13.41 12.80 5.37
N MET A 36 -13.52 11.88 6.33
CA MET A 36 -14.29 10.64 6.16
C MET A 36 -15.81 10.84 6.24
N ALA A 37 -16.27 11.95 6.82
CA ALA A 37 -17.70 12.30 6.81
C ALA A 37 -18.17 12.79 5.43
N VAL A 38 -17.26 13.08 4.49
CA VAL A 38 -17.62 13.49 3.13
C VAL A 38 -18.39 12.37 2.43
N LYS A 39 -19.61 12.67 2.01
CA LYS A 39 -20.50 11.72 1.34
C LYS A 39 -19.88 11.21 0.04
N GLY A 40 -19.83 9.89 -0.09
CA GLY A 40 -19.35 9.20 -1.30
C GLY A 40 -17.87 8.85 -1.27
N VAL A 41 -17.18 9.05 -0.15
CA VAL A 41 -15.85 8.48 0.08
C VAL A 41 -15.99 7.00 0.44
N ASP A 42 -15.34 6.13 -0.34
CA ASP A 42 -15.43 4.68 -0.16
C ASP A 42 -14.21 4.11 0.56
N ILE A 43 -13.00 4.60 0.23
CA ILE A 43 -11.72 4.02 0.70
C ILE A 43 -10.79 5.10 1.27
N ALA A 44 -10.27 4.83 2.46
CA ALA A 44 -9.10 5.51 3.03
C ALA A 44 -7.87 4.62 2.86
N PHE A 45 -6.95 5.04 1.98
CA PHE A 45 -5.78 4.27 1.59
C PHE A 45 -4.54 4.77 2.33
N LEU A 46 -3.96 3.96 3.21
CA LEU A 46 -2.80 4.31 4.02
C LEU A 46 -1.52 4.30 3.17
N GLY A 47 -0.96 5.50 2.92
CA GLY A 47 0.36 5.67 2.34
C GLY A 47 1.41 5.81 3.45
N GLN A 48 1.92 4.67 3.94
CA GLN A 48 2.78 4.62 5.12
C GLN A 48 4.08 5.42 4.97
N ASN A 49 4.69 5.37 3.79
CA ASN A 49 5.97 6.04 3.52
C ASN A 49 5.84 7.55 3.72
N ASP A 50 4.92 8.16 2.96
CA ASP A 50 4.70 9.60 3.00
C ASP A 50 4.14 10.06 4.35
N LEU A 51 3.27 9.25 4.98
CA LEU A 51 2.80 9.56 6.33
C LEU A 51 3.96 9.60 7.33
N CYS A 52 4.84 8.60 7.32
CA CYS A 52 6.02 8.59 8.19
C CYS A 52 6.95 9.79 7.90
N MET A 53 7.12 10.17 6.62
CA MET A 53 7.90 11.37 6.24
C MET A 53 7.25 12.65 6.79
N SER A 54 5.93 12.81 6.60
CA SER A 54 5.18 13.97 7.07
C SER A 54 5.14 14.07 8.60
N MET A 55 5.23 12.94 9.30
CA MET A 55 5.31 12.88 10.76
C MET A 55 6.74 13.07 11.30
N GLY A 56 7.74 13.30 10.43
CA GLY A 56 9.13 13.52 10.81
C GLY A 56 9.84 12.25 11.28
N LEU A 57 9.37 11.05 10.95
CA LEU A 57 9.94 9.80 11.45
C LEU A 57 11.23 9.37 10.72
N PHE A 58 11.67 10.14 9.73
CA PHE A 58 12.85 9.89 8.90
C PHE A 58 14.05 10.79 9.22
N ASP A 59 13.94 11.70 10.21
CA ASP A 59 14.96 12.70 10.57
C ASP A 59 16.13 12.13 11.39
N GLY A 60 16.46 10.85 11.21
CA GLY A 60 17.47 10.12 11.97
C GLY A 60 16.94 9.38 13.19
N ARG A 61 15.65 9.58 13.54
CA ARG A 61 14.99 8.87 14.65
C ARG A 61 14.77 7.38 14.39
N TYR A 62 14.52 7.00 13.13
CA TYR A 62 14.37 5.63 12.68
C TYR A 62 15.18 5.38 11.40
N VAL A 63 15.71 4.16 11.26
CA VAL A 63 16.31 3.69 9.99
C VAL A 63 15.24 2.95 9.21
N PHE A 64 15.11 3.20 7.90
CA PHE A 64 14.18 2.43 7.07
C PHE A 64 14.49 0.91 7.15
N PRO A 65 13.49 0.03 7.36
CA PRO A 65 12.04 0.26 7.45
C PRO A 65 11.45 0.33 8.88
N GLN A 66 12.28 0.58 9.91
CA GLN A 66 11.88 0.53 11.32
C GLN A 66 10.75 1.50 11.70
N MET A 67 10.57 2.60 10.97
CA MET A 67 9.48 3.56 11.20
C MET A 67 8.09 2.91 11.09
N PHE A 68 7.95 1.82 10.33
CA PHE A 68 6.67 1.12 10.19
C PHE A 68 6.22 0.36 11.44
N SER A 69 7.12 0.24 12.42
CA SER A 69 6.87 -0.33 13.75
C SER A 69 6.96 0.73 14.84
N SER A 70 7.03 2.02 14.48
CA SER A 70 7.06 3.12 15.45
C SER A 70 5.74 3.22 16.23
N LYS A 71 5.84 3.73 17.46
CA LYS A 71 4.68 3.97 18.32
C LYS A 71 3.77 5.03 17.70
N GLU A 72 4.38 6.07 17.14
CA GLU A 72 3.71 7.21 16.50
C GLU A 72 2.87 6.77 15.30
N LEU A 73 3.43 5.93 14.41
CA LEU A 73 2.65 5.39 13.28
C LEU A 73 1.53 4.46 13.78
N SER A 74 1.79 3.63 14.80
CA SER A 74 0.77 2.75 15.38
C SER A 74 -0.42 3.53 15.97
N GLU A 75 -0.15 4.64 16.65
CA GLU A 75 -1.16 5.55 17.18
C GLU A 75 -1.95 6.24 16.04
N ALA A 76 -1.28 6.69 14.98
CA ALA A 76 -1.92 7.25 13.80
C ALA A 76 -2.85 6.22 13.11
N ILE A 77 -2.39 4.98 12.95
CA ILE A 77 -3.19 3.88 12.38
C ILE A 77 -4.40 3.58 13.28
N THR A 78 -4.24 3.61 14.60
CA THR A 78 -5.36 3.39 15.54
C THR A 78 -6.42 4.48 15.40
N LYS A 79 -6.03 5.75 15.27
CA LYS A 79 -6.96 6.86 14.98
C LYS A 79 -7.67 6.66 13.66
N LEU A 80 -6.93 6.28 12.62
CA LEU A 80 -7.45 5.97 11.29
C LEU A 80 -8.52 4.87 11.32
N ILE A 81 -8.23 3.75 12.00
CA ILE A 81 -9.17 2.64 12.15
C ILE A 81 -10.45 3.10 12.85
N GLY A 82 -10.32 3.89 13.92
CA GLY A 82 -11.46 4.45 14.63
C GLY A 82 -12.36 5.32 13.76
N ALA A 83 -11.76 6.23 12.98
CA ALA A 83 -12.48 7.13 12.08
C ALA A 83 -13.16 6.38 10.94
N ALA A 84 -12.47 5.41 10.32
CA ALA A 84 -13.01 4.60 9.25
C ALA A 84 -14.24 3.80 9.72
N LYS A 85 -14.16 3.21 10.93
CA LYS A 85 -15.28 2.47 11.52
C LYS A 85 -16.50 3.36 11.79
N ARG A 86 -16.31 4.59 12.26
CA ARG A 86 -17.42 5.54 12.51
C ARG A 86 -18.13 5.96 11.23
N ASN A 87 -17.39 6.11 10.14
CA ASN A 87 -17.88 6.62 8.87
C ASN A 87 -18.19 5.52 7.82
N ASN A 88 -18.02 4.25 8.18
CA ASN A 88 -18.20 3.11 7.29
C ASN A 88 -17.34 3.21 6.00
N VAL A 89 -16.09 3.62 6.17
CA VAL A 89 -15.08 3.75 5.09
C VAL A 89 -14.18 2.52 5.08
N ILE A 90 -13.89 1.98 3.90
CA ILE A 90 -13.01 0.82 3.72
C ILE A 90 -11.57 1.26 3.97
N LEU A 91 -10.83 0.44 4.73
CA LEU A 91 -9.40 0.65 4.95
C LEU A 91 -8.59 -0.08 3.88
N GLY A 92 -7.72 0.68 3.22
CA GLY A 92 -6.76 0.14 2.26
C GLY A 92 -5.32 0.50 2.59
N LEU A 93 -4.36 -0.24 2.03
CA LEU A 93 -2.93 0.04 2.15
C LEU A 93 -2.12 -0.64 1.04
N PHE A 94 -0.87 -0.21 0.94
CA PHE A 94 0.16 -0.86 0.12
C PHE A 94 1.17 -1.62 1.01
N LEU A 95 1.53 -2.84 0.62
CA LEU A 95 2.60 -3.63 1.25
C LEU A 95 3.60 -4.14 0.21
N PHE A 96 4.90 -4.08 0.55
CA PHE A 96 5.95 -4.77 -0.21
C PHE A 96 5.94 -6.26 0.15
N GLY A 97 5.16 -7.05 -0.59
CA GLY A 97 5.01 -8.48 -0.33
C GLY A 97 3.93 -8.80 0.71
N THR A 98 3.91 -10.04 1.18
CA THR A 98 2.76 -10.60 1.92
C THR A 98 2.98 -10.74 3.42
N ASP A 99 4.20 -10.50 3.91
CA ASP A 99 4.60 -10.83 5.29
C ASP A 99 3.75 -10.13 6.36
N ARG A 100 3.24 -8.93 6.06
CA ARG A 100 2.43 -8.13 6.99
C ARG A 100 0.93 -8.16 6.68
N VAL A 101 0.47 -8.97 5.73
CA VAL A 101 -0.96 -9.03 5.36
C VAL A 101 -1.82 -9.44 6.55
N GLY A 102 -1.39 -10.45 7.32
CA GLY A 102 -2.11 -10.91 8.52
C GLY A 102 -2.31 -9.80 9.54
N GLU A 103 -1.25 -9.03 9.84
CA GLU A 103 -1.29 -7.89 10.77
C GLU A 103 -2.37 -6.87 10.37
N PHE A 104 -2.48 -6.53 9.08
CA PHE A 104 -3.42 -5.53 8.61
C PHE A 104 -4.84 -6.06 8.43
N LEU A 105 -5.00 -7.34 8.10
CA LEU A 105 -6.32 -8.00 8.11
C LEU A 105 -6.92 -7.98 9.52
N GLU A 106 -6.13 -8.29 10.56
CA GLU A 106 -6.58 -8.23 11.96
C GLU A 106 -7.01 -6.81 12.38
N LYS A 107 -6.38 -5.79 11.80
CA LYS A 107 -6.72 -4.37 11.99
C LYS A 107 -7.93 -3.90 11.16
N GLY A 108 -8.51 -4.77 10.32
CA GLY A 108 -9.69 -4.46 9.51
C GLY A 108 -9.40 -3.84 8.14
N PHE A 109 -8.15 -3.87 7.67
CA PHE A 109 -7.83 -3.47 6.30
C PHE A 109 -8.22 -4.59 5.33
N THR A 110 -9.05 -4.27 4.34
CA THR A 110 -9.59 -5.25 3.38
C THR A 110 -9.28 -4.90 1.93
N PHE A 111 -8.81 -3.68 1.65
CA PHE A 111 -8.31 -3.28 0.34
C PHE A 111 -6.78 -3.25 0.34
N ILE A 112 -6.15 -4.42 0.11
CA ILE A 112 -4.69 -4.57 0.24
C ILE A 112 -4.04 -4.68 -1.14
N SER A 113 -3.19 -3.71 -1.47
CA SER A 113 -2.33 -3.75 -2.66
C SER A 113 -0.98 -4.37 -2.29
N ILE A 114 -0.56 -5.39 -3.04
CA ILE A 114 0.68 -6.14 -2.79
C ILE A 114 1.68 -5.85 -3.90
N GLY A 115 2.72 -5.08 -3.58
CA GLY A 115 3.79 -4.73 -4.49
C GLY A 115 3.35 -3.92 -5.72
N SER A 116 4.34 -3.48 -6.49
CA SER A 116 4.16 -2.93 -7.84
C SER A 116 4.69 -3.93 -8.88
N GLU A 117 4.43 -3.67 -10.16
CA GLU A 117 5.00 -4.46 -11.25
C GLU A 117 6.54 -4.48 -11.19
N ILE A 118 7.18 -3.35 -10.87
CA ILE A 118 8.63 -3.26 -10.67
C ILE A 118 9.07 -4.12 -9.48
N HIS A 119 8.38 -4.03 -8.34
CA HIS A 119 8.71 -4.83 -7.16
C HIS A 119 8.62 -6.34 -7.46
N HIS A 120 7.55 -6.78 -8.14
CA HIS A 120 7.36 -8.18 -8.52
C HIS A 120 8.42 -8.66 -9.51
N ALA A 121 8.71 -7.84 -10.54
CA ALA A 121 9.73 -8.16 -11.53
C ALA A 121 11.12 -8.30 -10.90
N LEU A 122 11.52 -7.35 -10.05
CA LEU A 122 12.81 -7.37 -9.36
C LEU A 122 12.91 -8.54 -8.37
N THR A 123 11.84 -8.82 -7.61
CA THR A 123 11.80 -9.92 -6.65
C THR A 123 11.97 -11.26 -7.36
N GLN A 124 11.21 -11.51 -8.43
CA GLN A 124 11.30 -12.77 -9.16
C GLN A 124 12.62 -12.90 -9.93
N ALA A 125 13.10 -11.81 -10.54
CA ALA A 125 14.39 -11.81 -11.22
C ALA A 125 15.54 -12.14 -10.25
N SER A 126 15.57 -11.51 -9.07
CA SER A 126 16.55 -11.79 -8.03
C SER A 126 16.47 -13.24 -7.55
N SER A 127 15.25 -13.77 -7.36
CA SER A 127 15.03 -15.18 -7.00
C SER A 127 15.59 -16.15 -8.06
N HIS A 128 15.42 -15.84 -9.35
CA HIS A 128 16.00 -16.65 -10.42
C HIS A 128 17.52 -16.54 -10.49
N ILE A 129 18.09 -15.35 -10.28
CA ILE A 129 19.55 -15.16 -10.25
C ILE A 129 20.17 -16.02 -9.15
N HIS A 130 19.66 -15.95 -7.91
CA HIS A 130 20.17 -16.78 -6.82
C HIS A 130 20.11 -18.29 -7.14
N LYS A 131 18.99 -18.76 -7.72
CA LYS A 131 18.86 -20.17 -8.13
C LYS A 131 19.88 -20.56 -9.22
N LEU A 132 20.20 -19.65 -10.15
CA LEU A 132 21.22 -19.91 -11.16
C LEU A 132 22.62 -20.02 -10.54
N GLU A 133 22.94 -19.19 -9.54
CA GLU A 133 24.20 -19.29 -8.77
C GLU A 133 24.29 -20.63 -8.02
N ASP A 134 23.21 -21.04 -7.36
CA ASP A 134 23.12 -22.32 -6.66
C ASP A 134 23.34 -23.50 -7.63
N ILE A 135 22.68 -23.48 -8.79
CA ILE A 135 22.81 -24.52 -9.81
C ILE A 135 24.24 -24.55 -10.35
N ALA A 136 24.82 -23.41 -10.71
CA ALA A 136 26.19 -23.35 -11.23
C ALA A 136 27.20 -23.92 -10.22
N THR A 137 27.06 -23.53 -8.96
CA THR A 137 27.86 -24.06 -7.84
C THR A 137 27.73 -25.57 -7.72
N SER A 138 26.50 -26.10 -7.75
CA SER A 138 26.24 -27.56 -7.68
C SER A 138 26.84 -28.36 -8.85
N LYS A 139 27.13 -27.69 -9.98
CA LYS A 139 27.72 -28.29 -11.18
C LYS A 139 29.21 -28.02 -11.31
N ASN A 140 29.86 -27.43 -10.30
CA ASN A 140 31.24 -26.96 -10.37
C ASN A 140 31.50 -26.10 -11.63
N LYS A 141 30.55 -25.21 -11.94
CA LYS A 141 30.65 -24.25 -13.04
C LYS A 141 30.78 -22.84 -12.47
N GLU A 142 31.64 -22.03 -13.09
CA GLU A 142 31.72 -20.61 -12.78
C GLU A 142 30.63 -19.88 -13.56
N TRP A 143 29.58 -19.45 -12.85
CA TRP A 143 28.60 -18.51 -13.36
C TRP A 143 28.42 -17.40 -12.32
N LYS A 144 28.42 -16.16 -12.80
CA LYS A 144 28.23 -14.98 -11.96
C LYS A 144 27.43 -13.95 -12.78
N PRO A 145 26.46 -13.26 -12.16
CA PRO A 145 25.73 -12.21 -12.85
C PRO A 145 26.72 -11.16 -13.35
N HIS A 146 26.63 -10.81 -14.64
CA HIS A 146 27.44 -9.74 -15.19
C HIS A 146 26.84 -8.41 -14.75
N PRO A 147 27.60 -7.51 -14.10
CA PRO A 147 27.08 -6.20 -13.73
C PRO A 147 26.61 -5.46 -14.98
N SER A 148 25.44 -4.85 -14.89
CA SER A 148 24.94 -3.93 -15.91
C SER A 148 25.83 -2.69 -15.94
N ALA A 149 26.13 -2.17 -17.14
CA ALA A 149 26.83 -0.89 -17.29
C ALA A 149 25.94 0.34 -16.99
N ILE A 150 24.68 0.12 -16.59
CA ILE A 150 23.63 1.16 -16.44
C ILE A 150 23.32 1.45 -14.96
N ILE A 151 24.04 0.84 -14.01
CA ILE A 151 23.89 1.10 -12.57
C ILE A 151 25.19 1.65 -12.01
#